data_AF-A0A2D5RTF0-F1
#
_entry.id   AF-A0A2D5RTF0-F1
#
_cell.length_a   1.000
_cell.length_b   1.000
_cell.length_c   1.000
_cell.angle_alpha   90.00
_cell.angle_beta   90.00
_cell.angle_gamma   90.00
#
_symmetry.space_group_name_H-M   'P 1'
#
loop_
_entity.id
_entity.type
_entity.pdbx_description
1 polymer ?
#
loop_
_entity_poly.entity_id
_entity_poly.type
_entity_poly.pdbx_seq_one_letter_code
_entity_poly.pdbx_strand_id
1 'polypeptide(L)'
;MNNVLQLLQRLGEDATLRHLADTQLEQVVNPLNLDPAIQQAICQHDDIKLAQLLHANNKIVCMILPAEEPTPDDEPKKQPEDAPEPADPEIKRAV
;
A
#
# COMPACT_ATOMS: atom_id res chain seq x y z
N MET A 1 -17.46 3.60 4.89
CA MET A 1 -15.98 3.56 4.75
C MET A 1 -15.41 2.79 5.92
N ASN A 2 -14.42 1.93 5.71
CA ASN A 2 -13.82 1.14 6.79
C ASN A 2 -12.85 2.03 7.59
N ASN A 3 -13.05 2.14 8.90
CA ASN A 3 -12.27 3.04 9.77
C ASN A 3 -10.77 2.69 9.79
N VAL A 4 -10.41 1.43 9.58
CA VAL A 4 -9.01 0.99 9.47
C VAL A 4 -8.34 1.56 8.22
N LEU A 5 -9.06 1.60 7.09
CA LEU A 5 -8.52 2.19 5.85
C LEU A 5 -8.23 3.69 6.02
N GLN A 6 -9.08 4.41 6.77
CA GLN A 6 -8.85 5.83 7.06
C GLN A 6 -7.58 6.03 7.90
N LEU A 7 -7.31 5.14 8.87
CA LEU A 7 -6.06 5.17 9.63
C LEU A 7 -4.85 4.97 8.70
N LEU A 8 -4.88 3.92 7.89
CA LEU A 8 -3.78 3.57 6.98
C LEU A 8 -3.52 4.67 5.95
N GLN A 9 -4.58 5.30 5.44
CA GLN A 9 -4.46 6.43 4.54
C GLN A 9 -3.76 7.62 5.23
N ARG A 10 -4.19 7.97 6.45
CA ARG A 10 -3.54 9.04 7.24
C ARG A 10 -2.07 8.75 7.51
N LEU A 11 -1.73 7.51 7.85
CA LEU A 11 -0.35 7.07 8.07
C LEU A 11 0.52 7.17 6.80
N GLY A 12 -0.08 6.98 5.62
CA GLY A 12 0.60 7.14 4.34
C GLY A 12 0.75 8.61 3.89
N GLU A 13 -0.26 9.44 4.19
CA GLU A 13 -0.27 10.88 3.83
C GLU A 13 0.62 11.71 4.75
N ASP A 14 0.71 11.36 6.04
CA ASP A 14 1.46 12.12 7.04
C ASP A 14 2.58 11.27 7.68
N ALA A 15 3.80 11.49 7.18
CA ALA A 15 5.00 10.80 7.67
C ALA A 15 5.33 11.13 9.14
N THR A 16 4.81 12.23 9.70
CA THR A 16 5.06 12.59 11.11
C THR A 16 4.42 11.62 12.08
N LEU A 17 3.34 10.94 11.66
CA LEU A 17 2.64 9.94 12.45
C LEU A 17 3.52 8.71 12.80
N ARG A 18 4.56 8.45 11.98
CA ARG A 18 5.53 7.36 12.22
C ARG A 18 6.34 7.54 13.51
N HIS A 19 6.49 8.78 13.98
CA HIS A 19 7.36 9.12 15.11
C HIS A 19 6.58 9.51 16.36
N LEU A 20 5.27 9.25 16.39
CA LEU A 20 4.46 9.56 17.55
C LEU A 20 4.89 8.73 18.76
N ALA A 21 4.91 9.37 19.93
CA ALA A 21 4.94 8.67 21.19
C ALA A 21 3.63 7.91 21.39
N ASP A 22 3.66 6.81 22.16
CA ASP A 22 2.48 5.96 22.38
C ASP A 22 1.26 6.73 22.91
N THR A 23 1.49 7.72 23.78
CA THR A 23 0.43 8.59 24.32
C THR A 23 -0.24 9.49 23.28
N GLN A 24 0.47 9.82 22.20
CA GLN A 24 -0.06 10.59 21.07
C GLN A 24 -0.75 9.67 20.07
N LEU A 25 -0.27 8.44 19.90
CA LEU A 25 -0.88 7.44 19.04
C LEU A 25 -2.32 7.13 19.48
N GLU A 26 -2.55 6.97 20.78
CA GLU A 26 -3.91 6.77 21.32
C GLU A 26 -4.87 7.90 20.91
N GLN A 27 -4.41 9.15 20.90
CA GLN A 27 -5.24 10.30 20.50
C GLN A 27 -5.60 10.28 19.02
N VAL A 28 -4.75 9.72 18.17
CA VAL A 28 -5.01 9.55 16.74
C VAL A 28 -5.98 8.40 16.48
N VAL A 29 -5.87 7.32 17.25
CA VAL A 29 -6.63 6.08 17.05
C VAL A 29 -8.02 6.13 17.68
N ASN A 30 -8.17 6.70 18.88
CA ASN A 30 -9.43 6.83 19.62
C ASN A 30 -10.61 7.41 18.79
N PRO A 31 -10.46 8.52 18.03
CA PRO A 31 -11.57 9.12 17.29
C PRO A 31 -12.04 8.28 16.09
N LEU A 32 -11.26 7.28 15.66
CA LEU A 32 -11.58 6.46 14.49
C LEU A 32 -12.59 5.35 14.80
N ASN A 33 -12.97 5.15 16.07
CA ASN A 33 -13.98 4.17 16.48
C ASN A 33 -13.71 2.79 15.84
N LEU A 34 -12.47 2.32 16.02
CA LEU A 34 -12.01 1.01 15.54
C LEU A 34 -12.61 -0.10 16.42
N ASP A 35 -12.56 -1.33 15.91
CA ASP A 35 -12.78 -2.49 16.76
C ASP A 35 -11.79 -2.46 17.96
N PRO A 36 -12.25 -2.68 19.20
CA PRO A 36 -11.40 -2.59 20.39
C PRO A 36 -10.18 -3.51 20.34
N ALA A 37 -10.29 -4.69 19.72
CA ALA A 37 -9.17 -5.62 19.58
C ALA A 37 -8.13 -5.10 18.59
N ILE A 38 -8.56 -4.43 17.52
CA ILE A 38 -7.67 -3.78 16.54
C ILE A 38 -6.97 -2.59 17.21
N GLN A 39 -7.72 -1.74 17.91
CA GLN A 39 -7.15 -0.60 18.62
C GLN A 39 -6.09 -1.03 19.64
N GLN A 40 -6.39 -2.07 20.44
CA GLN A 40 -5.45 -2.59 21.41
C GLN A 40 -4.20 -3.16 20.74
N ALA A 41 -4.35 -3.91 19.64
CA ALA A 41 -3.21 -4.45 18.90
C ALA A 41 -2.31 -3.32 18.35
N ILE A 42 -2.88 -2.22 17.86
CA ILE A 42 -2.14 -1.04 17.41
C ILE A 42 -1.38 -0.38 18.58
N CYS A 43 -2.05 -0.12 19.70
CA CYS A 43 -1.42 0.59 20.83
C CYS A 43 -0.33 -0.24 21.53
N GLN A 44 -0.41 -1.58 21.43
CA GLN A 44 0.59 -2.50 21.99
C GLN A 44 1.69 -2.87 21.01
N HIS A 45 1.65 -2.36 19.77
CA HIS A 45 2.55 -2.75 18.68
C HIS A 45 2.57 -4.28 18.45
N ASP A 46 1.41 -4.93 18.59
CA ASP A 46 1.25 -6.39 18.37
C ASP A 46 0.94 -6.68 16.89
N ASP A 47 2.00 -6.68 16.08
CA ASP A 47 1.92 -6.88 14.63
C ASP A 47 1.29 -8.21 14.23
N ILE A 48 1.52 -9.27 15.03
CA ILE A 48 1.01 -10.62 14.75
C ILE A 48 -0.50 -10.64 14.91
N LYS A 49 -1.00 -10.14 16.04
CA LYS A 49 -2.43 -10.07 16.32
C LYS A 49 -3.13 -9.12 15.35
N LEU A 50 -2.51 -7.99 15.02
CA LEU A 50 -3.05 -7.04 14.05
C LEU A 50 -3.19 -7.69 12.66
N ALA A 51 -2.18 -8.42 12.19
CA ALA A 51 -2.24 -9.13 10.91
C ALA A 51 -3.36 -10.18 10.88
N GLN A 52 -3.57 -10.91 11.98
CA GLN A 52 -4.66 -11.88 12.11
C GLN A 52 -6.04 -11.20 12.04
N LEU A 53 -6.25 -10.13 12.80
CA LEU A 53 -7.50 -9.37 12.84
C LEU A 53 -7.85 -8.75 11.48
N LEU A 54 -6.83 -8.33 10.73
CA LEU A 54 -6.99 -7.74 9.39
C LEU A 54 -6.98 -8.78 8.26
N HIS A 55 -6.86 -10.07 8.57
CA HIS A 55 -6.68 -11.15 7.59
C HIS A 55 -5.50 -10.90 6.61
N ALA A 56 -4.46 -10.21 7.08
CA ALA A 56 -3.29 -9.78 6.31
C ALA A 56 -2.09 -10.74 6.47
N ASN A 57 -2.35 -12.04 6.60
CA ASN A 57 -1.32 -13.05 6.88
C ASN A 57 -0.36 -13.30 5.70
N ASN A 58 -0.77 -12.95 4.48
CA ASN A 58 0.05 -13.08 3.29
C ASN A 58 0.94 -11.86 3.13
N LYS A 59 2.25 -12.07 3.09
CA LYS A 59 3.22 -11.00 2.82
C LYS A 59 3.23 -10.70 1.32
N ILE A 60 2.82 -9.48 0.96
CA ILE A 60 3.05 -8.92 -0.39
C ILE A 60 4.37 -8.16 -0.33
N VAL A 61 5.33 -8.57 -1.15
CA VAL A 61 6.67 -7.95 -1.22
C VAL A 61 6.98 -7.54 -2.66
N CYS A 62 7.64 -6.40 -2.82
CA CYS A 62 8.20 -5.97 -4.09
C CYS A 62 9.72 -6.09 -4.01
N MET A 63 10.33 -6.79 -4.96
CA MET A 63 11.79 -6.90 -5.04
C MET A 63 12.32 -5.64 -5.71
N ILE A 64 13.14 -4.88 -4.99
CA ILE A 64 13.87 -3.74 -5.54
C ILE A 64 15.26 -4.26 -5.93
N LEU A 65 15.54 -4.31 -7.23
CA LEU A 65 16.88 -4.60 -7.73
C LEU A 65 17.65 -3.29 -7.94
N PRO A 66 18.93 -3.20 -7.51
CA PRO A 66 19.80 -2.11 -7.92
C PRO A 66 19.88 -2.04 -9.44
N ALA A 67 20.02 -0.83 -9.98
CA ALA A 67 20.35 -0.70 -11.40
C ALA A 67 21.68 -1.39 -11.69
N GLU A 68 21.73 -2.19 -12.76
CA GLU A 68 22.99 -2.75 -13.26
C GLU A 68 23.85 -1.61 -13.81
N GLU A 69 25.18 -1.77 -13.74
CA GLU A 69 26.08 -0.83 -14.41
C GLU A 69 25.81 -0.89 -15.92
N PRO A 70 25.67 0.27 -16.60
CA PRO A 70 25.34 0.28 -18.01
C PRO A 70 26.42 -0.48 -18.79
N THR A 71 26.00 -1.49 -19.52
CA THR A 71 26.89 -2.21 -20.43
C THR A 71 26.98 -1.44 -21.76
N PRO A 72 28.02 -1.66 -22.59
CA PRO A 72 28.08 -1.07 -23.92
C PRO A 72 26.88 -1.41 -24.84
N ASP A 73 26.07 -2.41 -24.47
CA ASP A 73 24.86 -2.85 -25.19
C ASP A 73 23.57 -2.15 -24.67
N ASP A 74 23.66 -1.37 -23.56
CA ASP A 74 22.56 -0.57 -23.00
C ASP A 74 22.31 0.75 -23.75
N GLU A 75 22.80 0.88 -24.99
CA GLU A 75 22.34 1.97 -25.85
C GLU A 75 20.82 1.84 -26.04
N PRO A 76 20.03 2.90 -25.78
CA PRO A 76 18.60 2.85 -25.96
C PRO A 76 18.29 2.51 -27.42
N LYS A 77 17.85 1.28 -27.66
CA LYS A 77 17.26 0.89 -28.94
C LYS A 77 16.13 1.88 -29.20
N LYS A 78 16.27 2.68 -30.26
CA LYS A 78 15.25 3.64 -30.70
C LYS A 78 13.90 2.93 -30.63
N GLN A 79 12.99 3.44 -29.79
CA GLN A 79 11.61 2.99 -29.80
C GLN A 79 11.09 3.10 -31.24
N PRO A 80 10.40 2.08 -31.75
CA PRO A 80 9.61 2.25 -32.96
C PRO A 80 8.65 3.40 -32.69
N GLU A 81 8.73 4.41 -33.54
CA GLU A 81 7.80 5.53 -33.61
C GLU A 81 6.35 5.01 -33.59
N ASP A 82 5.58 5.58 -32.67
CA ASP A 82 4.20 5.27 -32.29
C ASP A 82 3.35 4.80 -33.50
N ALA A 83 3.16 3.48 -33.60
CA ALA A 83 2.18 2.93 -34.53
C ALA A 83 0.79 3.11 -33.89
N PRO A 84 -0.19 3.67 -34.62
CA PRO A 84 -1.50 4.00 -34.04
C PRO A 84 -2.15 2.74 -33.45
N GLU A 85 -2.65 2.85 -32.21
CA GLU A 85 -3.42 1.80 -31.54
C GLU A 85 -4.53 1.27 -32.44
N PRO A 86 -4.61 -0.06 -32.69
CA PRO A 86 -5.78 -0.62 -33.35
C PRO A 86 -6.99 -0.46 -32.42
N ALA A 87 -8.07 0.13 -32.95
CA ALA A 87 -9.32 0.37 -32.24
C ALA A 87 -9.82 -0.88 -31.51
N ASP A 88 -10.20 -0.69 -30.24
CA ASP A 88 -10.77 -1.69 -29.33
C ASP A 88 -11.78 -2.63 -30.02
N PRO A 89 -11.63 -3.97 -29.92
CA PRO A 89 -12.68 -4.88 -30.35
C PRO A 89 -13.86 -4.81 -29.39
N GLU A 90 -15.03 -4.46 -29.92
CA GLU A 90 -16.31 -4.39 -29.19
C GLU A 90 -16.54 -5.64 -28.31
N ILE A 91 -16.53 -5.44 -26.99
CA ILE A 91 -16.90 -6.46 -26.02
C ILE A 91 -18.40 -6.74 -26.18
N LYS A 92 -18.75 -7.84 -26.83
CA LYS A 92 -20.13 -8.32 -26.94
C LYS A 92 -20.66 -8.65 -25.54
N ARG A 93 -21.59 -7.83 -25.03
CA ARG A 93 -22.42 -8.22 -23.88
C ARG A 93 -23.27 -9.42 -24.27
N ALA A 94 -23.08 -10.54 -23.56
CA ALA A 94 -24.00 -11.66 -23.62
C ALA A 94 -25.33 -11.27 -22.95
N VAL A 95 -26.43 -11.62 -23.62
CA VAL A 95 -27.83 -11.45 -23.18
C VAL A 95 -28.20 -12.59 -22.24
#